data_AF-A0A4Y3QX88-F1
#
_entry.id   AF-A0A4Y3QX88-F1
#
_cell.length_a   1.000
_cell.length_b   1.000
_cell.length_c   1.000
_cell.angle_alpha   90.00
_cell.angle_beta   90.00
_cell.angle_gamma   90.00
#
_symmetry.space_group_name_H-M   'P 1'
#
loop_
_entity.id
_entity.type
_entity.pdbx_description
1 polymer ?
#
loop_
_entity_poly.entity_id
_entity_poly.type
_entity_poly.pdbx_seq_one_letter_code
_entity_poly.pdbx_strand_id
1 'polypeptide(L)'
;MDGAPVQAIQISQDKAYTAAGFGMPTAQWHEFMTQDAPLAAGAPTSIARFVPYGGGLPLMVDGRVVGGIGVSGGHWSADNTVAEAGVTALA
;
A
#
# COMPACT_ATOMS: atom_id res chain seq x y z
N MET A 1 -1.92 11.49 -12.52
CA MET A 1 -2.55 12.74 -13.00
C MET A 1 -1.46 13.62 -13.57
N ASP A 2 -1.80 14.56 -14.45
CA ASP A 2 -0.84 15.55 -14.92
C ASP A 2 -0.24 16.31 -13.72
N GLY A 3 1.08 16.53 -13.74
CA GLY A 3 1.80 17.17 -12.63
C GLY A 3 2.16 16.26 -11.46
N ALA A 4 1.74 14.98 -11.44
CA ALA A 4 2.20 14.02 -10.43
C ALA A 4 3.65 13.57 -10.73
N PRO A 5 4.45 13.20 -9.70
CA PRO A 5 5.78 12.64 -9.92
C PRO A 5 5.73 11.38 -10.79
N VAL A 6 6.66 11.22 -11.74
CA VAL A 6 6.71 10.03 -12.63
C VAL A 6 6.91 8.74 -11.82
N GLN A 7 7.66 8.81 -10.72
CA GLN A 7 7.89 7.70 -9.80
C GLN A 7 6.60 7.20 -9.14
N ALA A 8 5.60 8.07 -9.00
CA ALA A 8 4.32 7.72 -8.39
C ALA A 8 3.59 6.61 -9.15
N ILE A 9 3.86 6.45 -10.46
CA ILE A 9 3.27 5.37 -11.28
C ILE A 9 3.66 4.00 -10.72
N GLN A 10 4.95 3.75 -10.56
CA GLN A 10 5.44 2.47 -10.04
C GLN A 10 5.12 2.33 -8.56
N ILE A 11 5.26 3.40 -7.77
CA ILE A 11 4.96 3.35 -6.33
C ILE A 11 3.48 3.04 -6.08
N SER A 12 2.55 3.63 -6.83
CA SER A 12 1.11 3.34 -6.66
C SER A 12 0.79 1.89 -7.03
N GLN A 13 1.38 1.37 -8.11
CA GLN A 13 1.24 -0.04 -8.50
C GLN A 13 1.81 -0.99 -7.44
N ASP A 14 2.93 -0.64 -6.83
CA ASP A 14 3.59 -1.47 -5.83
C ASP A 14 2.91 -1.41 -4.46
N LYS A 15 2.30 -0.28 -4.11
CA LYS A 15 1.39 -0.20 -2.96
C LYS A 15 0.17 -1.11 -3.14
N ALA A 16 -0.45 -1.08 -4.33
CA ALA A 16 -1.56 -1.98 -4.65
C ALA A 16 -1.13 -3.46 -4.60
N TYR A 17 0.05 -3.76 -5.16
CA TYR A 17 0.63 -5.10 -5.16
C TYR A 17 0.94 -5.60 -3.75
N THR A 18 1.55 -4.76 -2.91
CA THR A 18 1.84 -5.07 -1.51
C THR A 18 0.55 -5.37 -0.75
N ALA A 19 -0.46 -4.49 -0.87
CA ALA A 19 -1.71 -4.66 -0.17
C ALA A 19 -2.48 -5.91 -0.62
N ALA A 20 -2.54 -6.17 -1.93
CA ALA A 20 -3.17 -7.36 -2.48
C ALA A 20 -2.44 -8.66 -2.08
N GLY A 21 -1.10 -8.64 -2.09
CA GLY A 21 -0.28 -9.84 -1.82
C GLY A 21 -0.35 -10.29 -0.36
N PHE A 22 -0.35 -9.35 0.57
CA PHE A 22 -0.39 -9.67 2.00
C PHE A 22 -1.78 -9.58 2.64
N GLY A 23 -2.77 -9.00 1.94
CA GLY A 23 -4.08 -8.72 2.52
C GLY A 23 -4.05 -7.68 3.65
N MET A 24 -3.02 -6.82 3.68
CA MET A 24 -2.78 -5.85 4.75
C MET A 24 -2.58 -4.44 4.16
N PRO A 25 -3.22 -3.40 4.73
CA PRO A 25 -2.96 -2.01 4.36
C PRO A 25 -1.47 -1.65 4.45
N THR A 26 -0.93 -0.94 3.45
CA THR A 26 0.50 -0.59 3.43
C THR A 26 0.92 0.31 4.60
N ALA A 27 -0.02 1.08 5.15
CA ALA A 27 0.20 1.95 6.31
C ALA A 27 0.52 1.18 7.61
N GLN A 28 0.10 -0.09 7.73
CA GLN A 28 0.32 -0.90 8.93
C GLN A 28 1.72 -1.54 8.97
N TRP A 29 2.39 -1.65 7.82
CA TRP A 29 3.65 -2.38 7.69
C TRP A 29 4.79 -1.77 8.49
N HIS A 30 4.88 -0.43 8.55
CA HIS A 30 5.96 0.20 9.31
C HIS A 30 5.94 -0.22 10.78
N GLU A 31 4.79 -0.08 11.44
CA GLU A 31 4.63 -0.50 12.82
C GLU A 31 4.85 -2.01 12.98
N PHE A 32 4.21 -2.82 12.12
CA PHE A 32 4.34 -4.29 12.12
C PHE A 32 5.80 -4.76 12.07
N MET A 33 6.62 -4.16 11.20
CA MET A 33 8.03 -4.53 11.06
C MET A 33 8.87 -4.02 12.23
N THR A 34 8.67 -2.78 12.68
CA THR A 34 9.50 -2.20 13.75
C THR A 34 9.34 -2.89 15.10
N GLN A 35 8.25 -3.64 15.28
CA GLN A 35 8.00 -4.49 16.45
C GLN A 35 8.71 -5.86 16.38
N ASP A 36 9.35 -6.21 15.26
CA ASP A 36 10.05 -7.48 15.04
C ASP A 36 11.43 -7.27 14.41
N ALA A 37 12.50 -7.57 15.16
CA ALA A 37 13.87 -7.28 14.73
C ALA A 37 14.28 -7.96 13.41
N PRO A 38 13.97 -9.26 13.17
CA PRO A 38 14.15 -9.88 11.86
C PRO A 38 13.44 -9.16 10.70
N LEU A 39 12.17 -8.80 10.85
CA LEU A 39 11.41 -8.12 9.81
C LEU A 39 11.95 -6.71 9.52
N ALA A 40 12.29 -5.95 10.57
CA ALA A 40 12.88 -4.63 10.42
C ALA A 40 14.19 -4.63 9.61
N ALA A 41 15.01 -5.68 9.76
CA ALA A 41 16.30 -5.80 9.08
C ALA A 41 16.19 -6.25 7.62
N GLY A 42 15.17 -7.05 7.28
CA GLY A 42 15.08 -7.72 5.98
C GLY A 42 14.02 -7.18 5.02
N ALA A 43 12.81 -6.92 5.51
CA ALA A 43 11.66 -6.73 4.64
C ALA A 43 11.72 -5.47 3.74
N PRO A 44 12.11 -4.27 4.24
CA PRO A 44 12.10 -3.04 3.44
C PRO A 44 13.04 -3.03 2.23
N THR A 45 14.12 -3.82 2.25
CA THR A 45 15.20 -3.73 1.26
C THR A 45 15.41 -4.99 0.43
N SER A 46 14.83 -6.13 0.82
CA SER A 46 15.03 -7.42 0.13
C SER A 46 13.85 -7.88 -0.72
N ILE A 47 12.65 -7.33 -0.49
CA ILE A 47 11.43 -7.78 -1.16
C ILE A 47 11.11 -6.82 -2.32
N ALA A 48 11.19 -7.35 -3.54
CA ALA A 48 10.82 -6.58 -4.73
C ALA A 48 9.36 -6.10 -4.65
N ARG A 49 9.13 -4.84 -5.01
CA ARG A 49 7.79 -4.20 -5.07
C ARG A 49 7.08 -4.06 -3.72
N PHE A 50 7.81 -4.23 -2.61
CA PHE A 50 7.27 -4.04 -1.28
C PHE A 50 7.31 -2.57 -0.88
N VAL A 51 6.16 -2.01 -0.47
CA VAL A 51 6.04 -0.62 -0.03
C VAL A 51 5.49 -0.56 1.40
N PRO A 52 6.35 -0.29 2.41
CA PRO A 52 5.96 -0.35 3.82
C PRO A 52 5.38 0.95 4.38
N TYR A 53 4.71 1.75 3.56
CA TYR A 53 4.09 3.01 3.98
C TYR A 53 2.78 3.28 3.23
N GLY A 54 1.93 4.11 3.83
CA GLY A 54 0.52 4.27 3.43
C GLY A 54 0.27 4.67 1.98
N GLY A 55 -0.92 4.32 1.51
CA GLY A 55 -1.46 4.58 0.18
C GLY A 55 -1.95 3.32 -0.54
N GLY A 56 -1.75 2.12 0.02
CA GLY A 56 -2.27 0.86 -0.53
C GLY A 56 -3.25 0.16 0.41
N LEU A 57 -4.37 -0.31 -0.13
CA LEU A 57 -5.41 -1.02 0.63
C LEU A 57 -5.82 -2.33 -0.09
N PRO A 58 -6.01 -3.43 0.67
CA PRO A 58 -6.55 -4.67 0.10
C PRO A 58 -8.04 -4.48 -0.23
N LEU A 59 -8.48 -5.03 -1.35
CA LEU A 59 -9.89 -5.10 -1.72
C LEU A 59 -10.45 -6.45 -1.26
N MET A 60 -11.51 -6.43 -0.46
CA MET A 60 -12.08 -7.61 0.18
C MET A 60 -13.50 -7.88 -0.32
N VAL A 61 -13.78 -9.13 -0.69
CA VAL A 61 -15.14 -9.64 -0.99
C VAL A 61 -15.31 -10.96 -0.28
N ASP A 62 -16.39 -11.13 0.48
CA ASP A 62 -16.68 -12.34 1.27
C ASP A 62 -15.50 -12.82 2.13
N GLY A 63 -14.80 -11.87 2.75
CA GLY A 63 -13.64 -12.15 3.62
C GLY A 63 -12.37 -12.58 2.87
N ARG A 64 -12.34 -12.49 1.54
CA ARG A 64 -11.18 -12.84 0.70
C ARG A 64 -10.62 -11.62 0.00
N VAL A 65 -9.29 -11.58 -0.13
CA VAL A 65 -8.62 -10.56 -0.94
C VAL A 65 -8.88 -10.84 -2.41
N VAL A 66 -9.49 -9.89 -3.12
CA VAL A 66 -9.75 -9.97 -4.57
C VAL A 66 -8.85 -9.04 -5.39
N GLY A 67 -8.07 -8.20 -4.73
CA GLY A 67 -7.15 -7.27 -5.36
C GLY A 67 -6.63 -6.24 -4.37
N GLY A 68 -6.09 -5.14 -4.90
CA GLY A 68 -5.61 -4.01 -4.11
C GLY A 68 -5.73 -2.72 -4.89
N ILE A 69 -5.96 -1.63 -4.18
CA ILE A 69 -5.85 -0.27 -4.70
C ILE A 69 -4.57 0.37 -4.16
N GLY A 70 -3.94 1.22 -4.95
CA GLY A 70 -2.74 1.94 -4.57
C GLY A 70 -2.73 3.35 -5.12
N VAL A 71 -2.36 4.30 -4.27
CA VAL A 71 -2.26 5.73 -4.57
C VAL A 71 -0.87 6.22 -4.21
N SER A 72 -0.30 7.02 -5.09
CA SER A 72 0.93 7.75 -4.84
C SER A 72 0.89 9.09 -5.57
N GLY A 73 1.45 10.11 -4.94
CA GLY A 73 1.62 11.43 -5.53
C GLY A 73 1.74 12.55 -4.49
N GLY A 74 1.20 12.34 -3.29
CA GLY A 74 1.33 13.26 -2.16
C GLY A 74 2.09 12.66 -0.98
N HIS A 75 1.90 13.25 0.21
CA HIS A 75 2.28 12.62 1.46
C HIS A 75 1.45 11.35 1.67
N TRP A 76 2.05 10.29 2.26
CA TRP A 76 1.41 8.97 2.37
C TRP A 76 0.04 9.00 3.06
N SER A 77 -0.18 9.93 3.98
CA SER A 77 -1.47 10.08 4.66
C SER A 77 -2.57 10.56 3.70
N ALA A 78 -2.25 11.48 2.79
CA ALA A 78 -3.17 11.91 1.74
C ALA A 78 -3.40 10.80 0.71
N ASP A 79 -2.35 10.05 0.35
CA ASP A 79 -2.48 8.87 -0.50
C ASP A 79 -3.47 7.85 0.12
N ASN A 80 -3.37 7.63 1.45
CA ASN A 80 -4.30 6.77 2.19
C ASN A 80 -5.75 7.27 2.10
N THR A 81 -5.99 8.55 2.35
CA THR A 81 -7.34 9.14 2.25
C THR A 81 -7.95 8.97 0.86
N VAL A 82 -7.16 9.13 -0.20
CA VAL A 82 -7.64 8.91 -1.58
C VAL A 82 -7.91 7.42 -1.84
N ALA A 83 -7.05 6.52 -1.35
CA ALA A 83 -7.25 5.09 -1.48
C ALA A 83 -8.54 4.64 -0.75
N GLU A 84 -8.78 5.14 0.46
CA GLU A 84 -10.00 4.88 1.25
C GLU A 84 -11.25 5.34 0.49
N ALA A 85 -11.23 6.56 -0.07
CA ALA A 85 -12.33 7.07 -0.88
C ALA A 85 -12.61 6.15 -2.10
N GLY A 86 -11.57 5.61 -2.72
CA GLY A 86 -11.69 4.64 -3.82
C GLY A 86 -12.33 3.32 -3.38
N VAL A 87 -11.98 2.80 -2.20
CA VAL A 87 -12.62 1.59 -1.63
C VAL A 87 -14.07 1.84 -1.28
N THR A 88 -14.38 2.98 -0.65
CA THR A 88 -15.76 3.35 -0.27
C THR A 88 -16.67 3.46 -1.49
N ALA A 89 -16.16 3.86 -2.65
CA ALA A 89 -16.94 3.93 -3.88
C ALA A 89 -17.37 2.55 -4.45
N LEU A 90 -16.85 1.44 -3.91
CA LEU A 90 -17.22 0.07 -4.29
C LEU A 90 -18.30 -0.55 -3.37
N ALA A 91 -18.69 0.14 -2.30
CA ALA A 91 -19.75 -0.27 -1.38
C ALA A 91 -21.14 0.12 -1.91
#